data_AF-A0A3A5VNZ7-F1
#
_entry.id   AF-A0A3A5VNZ7-F1
#
_cell.length_a   1.000
_cell.length_b   1.000
_cell.length_c   1.000
_cell.angle_alpha   90.00
_cell.angle_beta   90.00
_cell.angle_gamma   90.00
#
_symmetry.space_group_name_H-M   'P 1'
#
loop_
_entity.id
_entity.type
_entity.pdbx_description
1 polymer ?
#
loop_
_entity_poly.entity_id
_entity_poly.type
_entity_poly.pdbx_seq_one_letter_code
_entity_poly.pdbx_strand_id
1 'polypeptide(L)'
;MSSIPVDVLTRLSGLQGYERQLEVVSVAKQYGMAPEEVEAIANRFAKGAPQPSMAGFQPVANKEVPQIPSQAQQIPVDQMRFQYDPTDGVKERRAKIDQAILCPACGVALGIPSQRPIKVTCPQCLHKALFQ
;
A
#
# COMPACT_ATOMS: atom_id res chain seq x y z
N MET A 1 30.17 -27.82 4.38
CA MET A 1 28.76 -27.76 3.90
C MET A 1 28.05 -26.79 4.80
N SER A 2 27.54 -25.69 4.26
CA SER A 2 26.88 -24.64 5.05
C SER A 2 25.67 -25.20 5.80
N SER A 3 25.59 -24.93 7.09
CA SER A 3 24.59 -25.46 8.03
C SER A 3 23.21 -24.80 7.93
N ILE A 4 23.05 -23.81 7.05
CA ILE A 4 21.78 -23.14 6.78
C ILE A 4 21.15 -23.77 5.52
N PRO A 5 19.88 -24.22 5.59
CA PRO A 5 19.19 -24.81 4.44
C PRO A 5 18.95 -23.78 3.32
N VAL A 6 18.93 -24.26 2.08
CA VAL A 6 18.80 -23.44 0.86
C VAL A 6 17.51 -22.62 0.84
N ASP A 7 16.42 -23.15 1.40
CA ASP A 7 15.13 -22.44 1.47
C ASP A 7 15.22 -21.16 2.31
N VAL A 8 15.98 -21.20 3.42
CA VAL A 8 16.19 -20.04 4.30
C VAL A 8 17.06 -18.99 3.60
N LEU A 9 18.11 -19.43 2.89
CA LEU A 9 18.96 -18.52 2.11
C LEU A 9 18.20 -17.88 0.95
N THR A 10 17.31 -18.63 0.30
CA THR A 10 16.44 -18.13 -0.77
C THR A 10 15.47 -17.08 -0.22
N ARG A 11 14.86 -17.33 0.94
CA ARG A 11 14.01 -16.33 1.63
C ARG A 11 14.78 -15.06 1.96
N LEU A 12 15.97 -15.19 2.58
CA LEU A 12 16.83 -14.05 2.92
C LEU A 12 17.23 -13.22 1.70
N SER A 13 17.42 -13.87 0.54
CA SER A 13 17.77 -13.18 -0.71
C SER A 13 16.64 -12.31 -1.28
N GLY A 14 15.38 -12.62 -0.94
CA GLY A 14 14.20 -11.84 -1.35
C GLY A 14 13.90 -10.65 -0.44
N LEU A 15 14.46 -10.61 0.77
CA LEU A 15 14.26 -9.53 1.72
C LEU A 15 15.27 -8.39 1.51
N GLN A 16 14.84 -7.17 1.79
CA GLN A 16 15.67 -5.96 1.66
C GLN A 16 15.52 -5.05 2.88
N GLY A 17 16.54 -4.22 3.13
CA GLY A 17 16.50 -3.22 4.21
C GLY A 17 16.31 -3.82 5.61
N TYR A 18 15.36 -3.27 6.36
CA TYR A 18 15.12 -3.60 7.76
C TYR A 18 14.61 -5.03 7.98
N GLU A 19 13.74 -5.53 7.10
CA GLU A 19 13.20 -6.88 7.18
C GLU A 19 14.31 -7.93 7.06
N ARG A 20 15.30 -7.67 6.19
CA ARG A 20 16.47 -8.52 6.03
C ARG A 20 17.32 -8.56 7.31
N GLN A 21 17.54 -7.43 7.96
CA GLN A 21 18.33 -7.38 9.19
C GLN A 21 17.67 -8.17 10.32
N LEU A 22 16.34 -8.06 10.47
CA LEU A 22 15.59 -8.82 11.47
C LEU A 22 15.67 -10.33 11.22
N GLU A 23 15.51 -10.76 9.95
CA GLU A 23 15.55 -12.17 9.61
C GLU A 23 16.96 -12.76 9.69
N VAL A 24 18.00 -11.99 9.37
CA VAL A 24 19.40 -12.40 9.61
C VAL A 24 19.64 -12.69 11.09
N VAL A 25 19.17 -11.81 11.98
CA VAL A 25 19.32 -11.98 13.43
C VAL A 25 18.47 -13.14 13.95
N SER A 26 17.28 -13.37 13.39
CA SER A 26 16.43 -14.50 13.76
C SER A 26 17.09 -15.84 13.39
N VAL A 27 17.62 -15.94 12.17
CA VAL A 27 18.35 -17.10 11.66
C VAL A 27 19.66 -17.31 12.44
N ALA A 28 20.42 -16.26 12.71
CA ALA A 28 21.64 -16.34 13.52
C ALA A 28 21.39 -16.98 14.89
N LYS A 29 20.29 -16.61 15.56
CA LYS A 29 19.88 -17.21 16.84
C LYS A 29 19.44 -18.66 16.69
N GLN A 30 18.69 -19.01 15.65
CA GLN A 30 18.19 -20.37 15.42
C GLN A 30 19.32 -21.37 15.17
N TYR A 31 20.36 -20.95 14.43
CA TYR A 31 21.47 -21.82 14.04
C TYR A 31 22.74 -21.62 14.88
N GLY A 32 22.69 -20.76 15.92
CA GLY A 32 23.80 -20.52 16.83
C GLY A 32 25.02 -19.88 16.16
N MET A 33 24.80 -19.03 15.15
CA MET A 33 25.85 -18.37 14.37
C MET A 33 25.93 -16.88 14.70
N ALA A 34 27.06 -16.26 14.36
CA ALA A 34 27.16 -14.81 14.35
C ALA A 34 26.31 -14.24 13.18
N PRO A 35 25.59 -13.11 13.36
CA PRO A 35 24.77 -12.52 12.30
C PRO A 35 25.60 -12.14 11.07
N GLU A 36 26.86 -11.74 11.26
CA GLU A 36 27.80 -11.42 10.18
C GLU A 36 28.15 -12.65 9.33
N GLU A 37 28.22 -13.82 9.97
CA GLU A 37 28.49 -15.09 9.29
C GLU A 37 27.28 -15.53 8.44
N VAL A 38 26.06 -15.36 8.97
CA VAL A 38 24.82 -15.60 8.23
C VAL A 38 24.71 -14.69 7.01
N GLU A 39 25.06 -13.41 7.15
CA GLU A 39 25.10 -12.48 6.01
C GLU A 39 26.15 -12.86 4.97
N ALA A 40 27.33 -13.31 5.40
CA ALA A 40 28.39 -13.75 4.49
C ALA A 40 27.94 -14.98 3.67
N ILE A 41 27.26 -15.94 4.31
CA ILE A 41 26.71 -17.13 3.65
C ILE A 41 25.59 -16.73 2.66
N ALA A 42 24.66 -15.87 3.10
CA ALA A 42 23.56 -15.38 2.25
C ALA A 42 24.06 -14.57 1.04
N ASN A 43 25.09 -13.75 1.22
CA ASN A 43 25.70 -12.98 0.13
C ASN A 43 26.45 -13.86 -0.87
N ARG A 44 27.13 -14.92 -0.39
CA ARG A 44 27.74 -15.93 -1.28
C ARG A 44 26.69 -16.69 -2.08
N PHE A 45 25.58 -17.05 -1.43
CA PHE A 45 24.43 -17.67 -2.08
C PHE A 45 23.82 -16.75 -3.15
N ALA A 46 23.57 -15.48 -2.83
CA ALA A 46 23.03 -14.50 -3.77
C ALA A 46 23.93 -14.25 -5.00
N LYS A 47 25.25 -14.37 -4.86
CA LYS A 47 26.21 -14.27 -5.98
C LYS A 47 26.19 -15.47 -6.92
N GLY A 48 25.73 -16.64 -6.44
CA GLY A 48 25.63 -17.88 -7.23
C GLY A 48 24.21 -18.24 -7.66
N ALA A 49 23.19 -17.64 -7.05
CA ALA A 49 21.80 -17.86 -7.39
C ALA A 49 21.42 -17.00 -8.61
N PRO A 50 20.71 -17.55 -9.62
CA PRO A 50 20.10 -16.72 -10.65
C PRO A 50 19.10 -15.79 -9.97
N GLN A 51 19.43 -14.50 -9.89
CA GLN A 51 18.47 -13.51 -9.43
C GLN A 51 17.27 -13.55 -10.37
N PRO A 52 16.02 -13.63 -9.87
CA PRO A 52 14.88 -13.33 -10.71
C PRO A 52 15.07 -11.90 -11.20
N SER A 53 15.30 -11.73 -12.50
CA SER A 53 15.37 -10.42 -13.11
C SER A 53 14.03 -9.76 -12.89
N MET A 54 13.96 -8.83 -11.94
CA MET A 54 12.87 -7.86 -11.91
C MET A 54 12.83 -7.24 -13.31
N ALA A 55 11.71 -7.40 -14.01
CA ALA A 55 11.54 -6.78 -15.31
C ALA A 55 11.92 -5.31 -15.17
N GLY A 56 12.99 -4.91 -15.87
CA GLY A 56 13.45 -3.53 -15.84
C GLY A 56 12.30 -2.61 -16.20
N PHE A 57 12.23 -1.46 -15.53
CA PHE A 57 11.27 -0.43 -15.88
C PHE A 57 11.38 -0.12 -17.37
N GLN A 58 10.36 -0.50 -18.15
CA GLN A 58 10.25 -0.16 -19.55
C GLN A 58 9.58 1.21 -19.63
N PRO A 59 10.29 2.28 -20.02
CA PRO A 59 9.66 3.57 -20.21
C PRO A 59 8.68 3.47 -21.38
N VAL A 60 7.38 3.41 -21.07
CA VAL A 60 6.32 3.57 -22.07
C VAL A 60 6.27 5.04 -22.49
N ALA A 61 6.24 5.29 -23.80
CA ALA A 61 6.30 6.63 -24.39
C ALA A 61 5.09 7.52 -24.00
N ASN A 62 3.97 6.90 -23.62
CA ASN A 62 2.81 7.57 -23.09
C ASN A 62 2.28 6.77 -21.89
N LYS A 63 1.95 7.48 -20.82
CA LYS A 63 1.20 6.95 -19.69
C LYS A 63 -0.23 7.41 -19.89
N GLU A 64 -1.18 6.50 -20.10
CA GLU A 64 -2.59 6.90 -20.13
C GLU A 64 -2.94 7.62 -18.81
N VAL A 65 -3.44 8.85 -18.94
CA VAL A 65 -3.96 9.61 -17.80
C VAL A 65 -5.34 9.05 -17.49
N PRO A 66 -5.58 8.57 -16.25
CA PRO A 66 -6.92 8.14 -15.86
C PRO A 66 -7.91 9.29 -16.04
N GLN A 67 -9.02 9.02 -16.74
CA GLN A 67 -10.08 10.02 -16.93
C GLN A 67 -10.80 10.27 -15.60
N ILE A 68 -10.83 11.53 -15.16
CA ILE A 68 -11.65 11.95 -14.03
C ILE A 68 -13.10 11.99 -14.50
N PRO A 69 -14.04 11.36 -13.78
CA PRO A 69 -15.44 11.40 -14.18
C PRO A 69 -15.97 12.83 -14.08
N SER A 70 -16.59 13.30 -15.16
CA SER A 70 -17.18 14.64 -15.27
C SER A 70 -18.49 14.80 -14.48
N GLN A 71 -19.06 13.69 -14.01
CA GLN A 71 -20.20 13.66 -13.09
C GLN A 71 -19.83 12.91 -11.82
N ALA A 72 -20.51 13.22 -10.72
CA ALA A 72 -20.31 12.49 -9.47
C ALA A 72 -20.79 11.05 -9.62
N GLN A 73 -19.85 10.10 -9.59
CA GLN A 73 -20.14 8.67 -9.70
C GLN A 73 -20.21 8.04 -8.32
N GLN A 74 -21.20 7.18 -8.10
CA GLN A 74 -21.28 6.36 -6.89
C GLN A 74 -20.24 5.23 -6.96
N ILE A 75 -19.59 4.97 -5.84
CA ILE A 75 -18.66 3.85 -5.67
C ILE A 75 -19.11 2.99 -4.47
N PRO A 76 -18.75 1.70 -4.44
CA PRO A 76 -18.99 0.87 -3.26
C PRO A 76 -18.30 1.46 -2.03
N VAL A 77 -19.00 1.50 -0.90
CA VAL A 77 -18.48 2.07 0.36
C VAL A 77 -17.24 1.31 0.84
N ASP A 78 -17.17 -0.01 0.60
CA ASP A 78 -16.01 -0.85 0.93
C ASP A 78 -14.71 -0.45 0.22
N GLN A 79 -14.81 0.22 -0.93
CA GLN A 79 -13.64 0.74 -1.65
C GLN A 79 -13.17 2.10 -1.10
N MET A 80 -14.01 2.77 -0.31
CA MET A 80 -13.69 4.08 0.24
C MET A 80 -12.79 3.94 1.47
N ARG A 81 -11.62 4.56 1.42
CA ARG A 81 -10.69 4.62 2.55
C ARG A 81 -10.82 5.97 3.25
N PHE A 82 -11.00 5.93 4.56
CA PHE A 82 -10.97 7.13 5.38
C PHE A 82 -9.53 7.54 5.66
N GLN A 83 -9.25 8.83 5.52
CA GLN A 83 -8.01 9.40 6.05
C GLN A 83 -7.99 9.20 7.57
N TYR A 84 -6.83 8.81 8.11
CA TYR A 84 -6.64 8.74 9.55
C TYR A 84 -6.93 10.10 10.20
N ASP A 85 -7.86 10.11 11.15
CA ASP A 85 -8.24 11.27 11.96
C ASP A 85 -8.34 10.79 13.42
N PRO A 86 -7.42 11.21 14.30
CA PRO A 86 -7.38 10.79 15.70
C PRO A 86 -8.35 11.55 16.60
N THR A 87 -9.16 12.47 16.06
CA THR A 87 -10.09 13.28 16.86
C THR A 87 -11.22 12.43 17.44
N ASP A 88 -11.71 12.80 18.63
CA ASP A 88 -12.89 12.20 19.22
C ASP A 88 -14.15 12.41 18.33
N GLY A 89 -15.05 11.43 18.33
CA GLY A 89 -16.29 11.46 17.51
C GLY A 89 -16.10 11.16 16.02
N VAL A 90 -14.89 10.87 15.55
CA VAL A 90 -14.64 10.43 14.16
C VAL A 90 -15.40 9.15 13.82
N LYS A 91 -15.45 8.19 14.75
CA LYS A 91 -16.18 6.92 14.57
C LYS A 91 -17.66 7.15 14.31
N GLU A 92 -18.29 8.04 15.08
CA GLU A 92 -19.71 8.38 14.93
C GLU A 92 -19.99 9.12 13.62
N ARG A 93 -19.12 10.05 13.21
CA ARG A 93 -19.24 10.73 11.91
C ARG A 93 -19.13 9.74 10.75
N ARG A 94 -18.22 8.77 10.84
CA ARG A 94 -18.06 7.70 9.83
C ARG A 94 -19.24 6.74 9.80
N ALA A 95 -19.86 6.47 10.94
CA ALA A 95 -21.05 5.61 11.01
C ALA A 95 -22.29 6.21 10.33
N LYS A 96 -22.32 7.54 10.11
CA LYS A 96 -23.41 8.23 9.39
C LYS A 96 -23.22 8.26 7.86
N ILE A 97 -22.19 7.59 7.35
CA ILE A 97 -21.87 7.55 5.92
C ILE A 97 -22.42 6.25 5.34
N ASP A 98 -23.43 6.39 4.50
CA ASP A 98 -24.10 5.25 3.84
C ASP A 98 -23.69 5.11 2.37
N GLN A 99 -23.15 6.17 1.78
CA GLN A 99 -22.81 6.24 0.36
C GLN A 99 -21.43 6.84 0.16
N ALA A 100 -20.75 6.37 -0.89
CA ALA A 100 -19.49 6.91 -1.33
C ALA A 100 -19.61 7.40 -2.78
N ILE A 101 -19.07 8.59 -3.05
CA ILE A 101 -19.10 9.22 -4.36
C ILE A 101 -17.72 9.72 -4.76
N LEU A 102 -17.44 9.82 -6.05
CA LEU A 102 -16.25 10.48 -6.56
C LEU A 102 -16.53 11.97 -6.76
N CYS A 103 -15.61 12.82 -6.30
CA CYS A 103 -15.67 14.25 -6.58
C CYS A 103 -15.52 14.49 -8.10
N PRO A 104 -16.42 15.22 -8.76
CA PRO A 104 -16.34 15.44 -10.21
C PRO A 104 -15.17 16.33 -10.63
N ALA A 105 -14.56 17.07 -9.69
CA ALA A 105 -13.45 17.98 -9.97
C ALA A 105 -12.07 17.34 -9.79
N CYS A 106 -11.90 16.44 -8.82
CA CYS A 106 -10.59 15.85 -8.51
C CYS A 106 -10.58 14.32 -8.39
N GLY A 107 -11.73 13.66 -8.55
CA GLY A 107 -11.83 12.20 -8.49
C GLY A 107 -11.62 11.59 -7.11
N VAL A 108 -11.49 12.38 -6.03
CA VAL A 108 -11.35 11.82 -4.68
C VAL A 108 -12.66 11.19 -4.22
N ALA A 109 -12.56 10.05 -3.52
CA ALA A 109 -13.68 9.41 -2.88
C ALA A 109 -14.16 10.20 -1.65
N LEU A 110 -15.46 10.50 -1.59
CA LEU A 110 -16.12 11.23 -0.52
C LEU A 110 -17.27 10.39 0.04
N GLY A 111 -17.29 10.28 1.36
CA GLY A 111 -18.40 9.66 2.07
C GLY A 111 -19.49 10.68 2.34
N ILE A 112 -20.73 10.37 1.95
CA ILE A 112 -21.88 11.24 2.14
C ILE A 112 -23.03 10.48 2.82
N PRO A 113 -23.84 11.15 3.67
CA PRO A 113 -25.05 10.55 4.22
C PRO A 113 -26.13 10.37 3.13
N SER A 114 -27.11 9.49 3.36
CA SER A 114 -28.24 9.30 2.43
C SER A 114 -29.28 10.43 2.44
N GLN A 115 -29.19 11.39 3.35
CA GLN A 115 -30.12 12.53 3.40
C GLN A 115 -29.94 13.42 2.16
N ARG A 116 -31.06 13.91 1.63
CA ARG A 116 -31.14 14.80 0.45
C ARG A 116 -32.23 15.86 0.70
N PRO A 117 -32.10 17.10 0.16
CA PRO A 117 -30.98 17.63 -0.60
C PRO A 117 -29.81 18.03 0.31
N ILE A 118 -28.57 17.80 -0.15
CA ILE A 118 -27.36 18.15 0.61
C ILE A 118 -26.34 18.90 -0.25
N LYS A 119 -25.63 19.82 0.40
CA LYS A 119 -24.50 20.54 -0.19
C LYS A 119 -23.20 19.96 0.35
N VAL A 120 -22.44 19.32 -0.53
CA VAL A 120 -21.17 18.68 -0.18
C VAL A 120 -20.03 19.53 -0.71
N THR A 121 -19.04 19.77 0.14
CA THR A 121 -17.81 20.47 -0.24
C THR A 121 -16.65 19.50 -0.16
N CYS A 122 -15.92 19.34 -1.26
CA CYS A 122 -14.75 18.47 -1.30
C CYS A 122 -13.61 19.09 -0.47
N PRO A 123 -13.02 18.38 0.51
CA PRO A 123 -11.92 18.91 1.31
C PRO A 123 -10.61 19.04 0.53
N GLN A 124 -10.44 18.33 -0.59
CA GLN A 124 -9.20 18.35 -1.38
C GLN A 124 -9.15 19.51 -2.39
N CYS A 125 -10.27 19.82 -3.04
CA CYS A 125 -10.32 20.82 -4.11
C CYS A 125 -11.33 21.95 -3.88
N LEU A 126 -12.05 21.95 -2.74
CA LEU A 126 -13.07 22.93 -2.37
C LEU A 126 -14.25 23.03 -3.35
N HIS A 127 -14.38 22.09 -4.29
CA HIS A 127 -15.50 22.02 -5.20
C HIS A 127 -16.80 21.76 -4.44
N LYS A 128 -17.83 22.55 -4.73
CA LYS A 128 -19.15 22.48 -4.11
C LYS A 128 -20.10 21.79 -5.08
N ALA A 129 -20.67 20.66 -4.66
CA ALA A 129 -21.68 19.94 -5.43
C ALA A 129 -22.97 19.82 -4.61
N LEU A 130 -24.10 19.90 -5.32
CA LEU A 130 -25.42 19.66 -4.76
C LEU A 130 -25.86 18.26 -5.17
N PHE A 131 -26.25 17.47 -4.18
CA PHE A 131 -26.81 16.14 -4.38
C PHE A 131 -28.29 16.18 -4.02
N GLN A 132 -29.11 15.81 -5.01
CA GLN A 132 -30.55 15.62 -4.89
C GLN A 132 -30.86 14.15 -4.61
#